data_AF-A0A2K2TYF8-F1
#
_entry.id   AF-A0A2K2TYF8-F1
#
_cell.length_a   1.000
_cell.length_b   1.000
_cell.length_c   1.000
_cell.angle_alpha   90.00
_cell.angle_beta   90.00
_cell.angle_gamma   90.00
#
_symmetry.space_group_name_H-M   'P 1'
#
loop_
_entity.id
_entity.type
_entity.pdbx_description
1 polymer ?
#
loop_
_entity_poly.entity_id
_entity_poly.type
_entity_poly.pdbx_seq_one_letter_code
_entity_poly.pdbx_strand_id
1 'polypeptide(L)'
;MKRLKLPFTAFFLTSLVYLLAESRHGLFSRPFSIKNYCIIGILITGSLFLHYKRSLTMPNYTKMLLSGNTASPGRIVYMDWLRVLAALFVICVHVMESAYEQLTPHTLSWEILAVLASLCLSCNLLFMMLSGALLLNGKEEPVLTFYKKRLSKVLIPCFAYYLFYRFYASGFSVFYPQNWKELIRSFLSNSSGLTPHFWLVFVILMFYVTAPFFRIMMEHMSDRMLGALVAVIFCLHFFFTYAPYLNLGFAASTFLASWESIFILGYFCTRRSSEKYYRLITGLGILSVLVFILTIHTFDDYGAVLYNNAPPMMFLSCSIFMFFKKHGATGFSRIPAALSVISKYSFSILLIHWLILFEVVDKQLGINGLSFGIIGGTPLAVLLTLAISLVFSFFYDNTIVLCMDFIFQSLCSLPARFKNASK
;
A
#
# COMPACT_ATOMS: atom_id res chain seq x y z
N MET A 1 -17.63 -5.76 37.10
CA MET A 1 -17.22 -4.37 36.76
C MET A 1 -16.76 -4.12 35.31
N LYS A 2 -16.33 -5.10 34.48
CA LYS A 2 -15.91 -4.84 33.09
C LYS A 2 -17.07 -4.67 32.06
N ARG A 3 -18.25 -5.26 32.29
CA ARG A 3 -19.39 -5.23 31.33
C ARG A 3 -20.14 -3.90 31.25
N LEU A 4 -20.18 -3.09 32.31
CA LEU A 4 -20.86 -1.78 32.33
C LEU A 4 -20.11 -0.67 31.57
N LYS A 5 -18.80 -0.82 31.33
CA LYS A 5 -18.00 0.20 30.63
C LYS A 5 -18.24 0.18 29.11
N LEU A 6 -18.50 -0.98 28.52
CA LEU A 6 -18.65 -1.15 27.07
C LEU A 6 -19.77 -0.29 26.45
N PRO A 7 -21.01 -0.27 26.98
CA PRO A 7 -22.08 0.55 26.40
C PRO A 7 -21.80 2.05 26.56
N PHE A 8 -21.22 2.47 27.69
CA PHE A 8 -20.83 3.88 27.91
C PHE A 8 -19.72 4.32 26.95
N THR A 9 -18.69 3.48 26.76
CA THR A 9 -17.63 3.72 25.79
C THR A 9 -18.18 3.75 24.36
N ALA A 10 -19.10 2.84 24.01
CA ALA A 10 -19.75 2.84 22.70
C ALA A 10 -20.54 4.12 22.46
N PHE A 11 -21.31 4.58 23.45
CA PHE A 11 -22.06 5.82 23.35
C PHE A 11 -21.14 7.03 23.13
N PHE A 12 -20.12 7.20 23.99
CA PHE A 12 -19.17 8.31 23.89
C PHE A 12 -18.44 8.35 22.54
N LEU A 13 -17.93 7.20 22.09
CA LEU A 13 -17.23 7.11 20.81
C LEU A 13 -18.18 7.39 19.62
N THR A 14 -19.44 6.96 19.73
CA THR A 14 -20.48 7.22 18.72
C THR A 14 -20.77 8.72 18.61
N SER A 15 -20.97 9.38 19.75
CA SER A 15 -21.17 10.83 19.78
C SER A 15 -19.97 11.58 19.22
N LEU A 16 -18.75 11.18 19.57
CA LEU A 16 -17.53 11.79 19.06
C LEU A 16 -17.39 11.64 17.55
N VAL A 17 -17.52 10.42 17.02
CA VAL A 17 -17.41 10.16 15.57
C VAL A 17 -18.51 10.86 14.79
N TYR A 18 -19.73 10.91 15.33
CA TYR A 18 -20.84 11.65 14.72
C TYR A 18 -20.53 13.16 14.65
N LEU A 19 -20.05 13.76 15.75
CA LEU A 19 -19.70 15.17 15.78
C LEU A 19 -18.56 15.51 14.80
N LEU A 20 -17.54 14.64 14.70
CA LEU A 20 -16.47 14.79 13.71
C LEU A 20 -16.97 14.62 12.26
N ALA A 21 -17.95 13.75 12.03
CA ALA A 21 -18.54 13.56 10.71
C ALA A 21 -19.44 14.74 10.29
N GLU A 22 -20.05 15.44 11.26
CA GLU A 22 -20.87 16.63 11.02
C GLU A 22 -20.02 17.91 10.96
N SER A 23 -18.91 18.00 11.70
CA SER A 23 -18.03 19.18 11.70
C SER A 23 -17.52 19.54 10.30
N ARG A 24 -17.40 18.55 9.39
CA ARG A 24 -17.03 18.77 7.98
C ARG A 24 -18.01 19.64 7.19
N HIS A 25 -19.28 19.66 7.59
CA HIS A 25 -20.32 20.47 6.94
C HIS A 25 -20.53 21.80 7.67
N GLY A 26 -19.71 22.09 8.70
CA GLY A 26 -20.00 23.09 9.73
C GLY A 26 -20.82 22.46 10.85
N LEU A 27 -20.29 22.48 12.08
CA LEU A 27 -21.02 21.93 13.23
C LEU A 27 -22.41 22.59 13.33
N PHE A 28 -23.44 21.75 13.45
CA PHE A 28 -24.85 22.17 13.52
C PHE A 28 -25.44 22.84 12.27
N SER A 29 -24.73 22.81 11.13
CA SER A 29 -25.27 23.33 9.86
C SER A 29 -26.40 22.46 9.29
N ARG A 30 -26.47 21.19 9.70
CA ARG A 30 -27.49 20.22 9.31
C ARG A 30 -28.24 19.72 10.55
N PRO A 31 -29.54 19.41 10.41
CA PRO A 31 -30.30 18.83 11.51
C PRO A 31 -29.74 17.47 11.91
N PHE A 32 -29.83 17.14 13.20
CA PHE A 32 -29.39 15.85 13.72
C PHE A 32 -30.07 14.70 12.96
N SER A 33 -29.27 13.84 12.34
CA SER A 33 -29.74 12.66 11.64
C SER A 33 -29.63 11.44 12.56
N ILE A 34 -30.75 11.07 13.17
CA ILE A 34 -30.83 9.87 14.02
C ILE A 34 -30.41 8.61 13.25
N LYS A 35 -30.71 8.55 11.96
CA LYS A 35 -30.30 7.46 11.07
C LYS A 35 -28.78 7.34 11.01
N ASN A 36 -28.07 8.45 10.79
CA ASN A 36 -26.62 8.47 10.69
C ASN A 36 -25.97 8.11 12.04
N TYR A 37 -26.52 8.65 13.14
CA TYR A 37 -26.08 8.34 14.49
C TYR A 37 -26.22 6.84 14.82
N CYS A 38 -27.36 6.23 14.50
CA CYS A 38 -27.57 4.80 14.69
C CYS A 38 -26.61 3.94 13.86
N ILE A 39 -26.35 4.30 12.61
CA ILE A 39 -25.39 3.58 11.75
C ILE A 39 -23.99 3.59 12.38
N ILE A 40 -23.51 4.76 12.80
CA ILE A 40 -22.21 4.90 13.47
C ILE A 40 -22.19 4.10 14.77
N GLY A 41 -23.28 4.16 15.55
CA GLY A 41 -23.42 3.43 16.81
C GLY A 41 -23.35 1.91 16.66
N ILE A 42 -23.99 1.36 15.62
CA ILE A 42 -23.93 -0.08 15.31
C ILE A 42 -22.50 -0.50 14.96
N LEU A 43 -21.80 0.28 14.12
CA LEU A 43 -20.43 -0.04 13.70
C LEU A 43 -19.44 0.01 14.86
N ILE A 44 -19.55 1.01 15.73
CA ILE A 44 -18.70 1.16 16.92
C ILE A 44 -18.99 0.05 17.93
N THR A 45 -20.27 -0.24 18.19
CA THR A 45 -20.63 -1.31 19.13
C THR A 45 -20.17 -2.67 18.61
N GLY A 46 -20.33 -2.91 17.30
CA GLY A 46 -19.84 -4.12 16.63
C GLY A 46 -18.32 -4.28 16.72
N SER A 47 -17.56 -3.22 16.42
CA SER A 47 -16.09 -3.26 16.51
C SER A 47 -15.60 -3.48 17.95
N LEU A 48 -16.20 -2.80 18.93
CA LEU A 48 -15.90 -2.99 20.36
C LEU A 48 -16.18 -4.44 20.81
N PHE A 49 -17.28 -5.03 20.36
CA PHE A 49 -17.59 -6.43 20.62
C PHE A 49 -16.55 -7.38 20.01
N LEU A 50 -16.12 -7.13 18.77
CA LEU A 50 -15.09 -7.93 18.10
C LEU A 50 -13.73 -7.82 18.79
N HIS A 51 -13.33 -6.62 19.22
CA HIS A 51 -12.12 -6.42 20.02
C HIS A 51 -12.21 -7.13 21.37
N TYR A 52 -13.35 -7.05 22.05
CA TYR A 52 -13.57 -7.76 23.29
C TYR A 52 -13.40 -9.28 23.09
N LYS A 53 -14.04 -9.86 22.07
CA LYS A 53 -13.89 -11.27 21.73
C LYS A 53 -12.44 -11.65 21.45
N ARG A 54 -11.73 -10.86 20.65
CA ARG A 54 -10.30 -11.08 20.33
C ARG A 54 -9.40 -10.99 21.56
N SER A 55 -9.71 -10.09 22.50
CA SER A 55 -8.96 -9.94 23.76
C SER A 55 -9.10 -11.14 24.70
N LEU A 56 -10.21 -11.89 24.62
CA LEU A 56 -10.41 -13.11 25.38
C LEU A 56 -9.65 -14.30 24.79
N THR A 57 -9.49 -14.34 23.47
CA THR A 57 -8.88 -15.48 22.76
C THR A 57 -7.37 -15.32 22.54
N MET A 58 -6.86 -14.09 22.51
CA MET A 58 -5.44 -13.83 22.21
C MET A 58 -4.75 -13.13 23.39
N PRO A 59 -3.74 -13.75 24.02
CA PRO A 59 -2.94 -13.08 25.04
C PRO A 59 -2.21 -11.88 24.43
N ASN A 60 -2.06 -10.80 25.19
CA ASN A 60 -1.40 -9.55 24.78
C ASN A 60 -2.00 -8.85 23.55
N TYR A 61 -3.30 -9.10 23.25
CA TYR A 61 -3.98 -8.49 22.10
C TYR A 61 -3.84 -6.96 22.02
N THR A 62 -4.03 -6.25 23.14
CA THR A 62 -3.90 -4.79 23.20
C THR A 62 -2.49 -4.31 22.87
N LYS A 63 -1.46 -5.02 23.35
CA LYS A 63 -0.07 -4.70 23.02
C LYS A 63 0.18 -4.92 21.53
N MET A 64 -0.27 -6.05 20.96
CA MET A 64 -0.18 -6.31 19.51
C MET A 64 -0.95 -5.29 18.65
N LEU A 65 -2.03 -4.72 19.19
CA LEU A 65 -2.78 -3.65 18.56
C LEU A 65 -1.92 -2.37 18.46
N LEU A 66 -1.34 -1.94 19.58
CA LEU A 66 -0.68 -0.64 19.76
C LEU A 66 0.81 -0.61 19.39
N SER A 67 1.55 -1.70 19.60
CA SER A 67 3.00 -1.78 19.32
C SER A 67 3.32 -2.55 18.03
N GLY A 68 2.29 -2.93 17.27
CA GLY A 68 2.45 -3.81 16.12
C GLY A 68 2.84 -5.24 16.53
N ASN A 69 3.08 -6.10 15.54
CA ASN A 69 3.16 -7.54 15.76
C ASN A 69 4.58 -8.03 16.09
N THR A 70 5.21 -7.52 17.16
CA THR A 70 6.66 -7.68 17.44
C THR A 70 7.18 -9.12 17.57
N ALA A 71 6.32 -10.13 17.65
CA ALA A 71 6.73 -11.53 17.86
C ALA A 71 5.82 -12.58 17.18
N SER A 72 5.25 -12.31 16.01
CA SER A 72 4.44 -13.33 15.32
C SER A 72 5.30 -14.44 14.70
N PRO A 73 4.94 -15.73 14.88
CA PRO A 73 5.65 -16.86 14.26
C PRO A 73 5.75 -16.70 12.73
N GLY A 74 6.95 -16.90 12.17
CA GLY A 74 7.20 -16.79 10.73
C GLY A 74 7.31 -15.36 10.18
N ARG A 75 7.38 -14.33 11.04
CA ARG A 75 7.60 -12.93 10.65
C ARG A 75 9.04 -12.72 10.16
N ILE A 76 9.19 -12.06 9.01
CA ILE A 76 10.48 -11.69 8.43
C ILE A 76 10.71 -10.20 8.64
N VAL A 77 11.55 -9.83 9.60
CA VAL A 77 11.67 -8.44 10.10
C VAL A 77 12.18 -7.45 9.04
N TYR A 78 13.12 -7.84 8.18
CA TYR A 78 13.60 -6.95 7.13
C TYR A 78 12.51 -6.57 6.10
N MET A 79 11.51 -7.44 5.91
CA MET A 79 10.38 -7.11 5.03
C MET A 79 9.50 -6.02 5.64
N ASP A 80 9.47 -5.90 6.97
CA ASP A 80 8.74 -4.83 7.63
C ASP A 80 9.41 -3.48 7.47
N TRP A 81 10.74 -3.46 7.50
CA TRP A 81 11.53 -2.29 7.16
C TRP A 81 11.26 -1.84 5.71
N LEU A 82 11.24 -2.78 4.76
CA LEU A 82 10.88 -2.49 3.37
C LEU A 82 9.46 -1.93 3.23
N ARG A 83 8.49 -2.44 4.00
CA ARG A 83 7.11 -1.89 4.02
C ARG A 83 7.07 -0.46 4.56
N VAL A 84 7.82 -0.18 5.62
CA VAL A 84 7.94 1.18 6.18
C VAL A 84 8.57 2.11 5.18
N LEU A 85 9.66 1.68 4.54
CA LEU A 85 10.37 2.46 3.53
C LEU A 85 9.46 2.77 2.33
N ALA A 86 8.76 1.78 1.80
CA ALA A 86 7.83 1.96 0.68
C ALA A 86 6.67 2.91 1.03
N ALA A 87 6.12 2.81 2.25
CA ALA A 87 5.07 3.72 2.72
C ALA A 87 5.57 5.15 2.96
N LEU A 88 6.82 5.32 3.40
CA LEU A 88 7.43 6.64 3.51
C LEU A 88 7.67 7.25 2.13
N PHE A 89 8.28 6.45 1.23
CA PHE A 89 8.63 6.88 -0.11
C PHE A 89 7.41 7.31 -0.94
N VAL A 90 6.28 6.59 -0.89
CA VAL A 90 5.08 7.01 -1.63
C VAL A 90 4.56 8.38 -1.18
N ILE A 91 4.65 8.70 0.11
CA ILE A 91 4.30 10.02 0.63
C ILE A 91 5.32 11.06 0.15
N CYS A 92 6.62 10.74 0.26
CA CYS A 92 7.69 11.62 -0.21
C CYS A 92 7.52 11.99 -1.69
N VAL A 93 7.21 11.01 -2.56
CA VAL A 93 6.95 11.25 -3.99
C VAL A 93 5.88 12.31 -4.17
N HIS A 94 4.68 12.11 -3.62
CA HIS A 94 3.57 13.04 -3.87
C HIS A 94 3.75 14.41 -3.24
N VAL A 95 4.47 14.51 -2.11
CA VAL A 95 4.86 15.81 -1.55
C VAL A 95 5.83 16.53 -2.48
N MET A 96 6.84 15.83 -3.01
CA MET A 96 7.87 16.44 -3.85
C MET A 96 7.39 16.72 -5.27
N GLU A 97 6.59 15.83 -5.88
CA GLU A 97 5.95 16.04 -7.19
C GLU A 97 5.09 17.29 -7.18
N SER A 98 4.18 17.40 -6.20
CA SER A 98 3.35 18.59 -6.05
C SER A 98 4.16 19.87 -5.80
N ALA A 99 5.32 19.75 -5.15
CA ALA A 99 6.21 20.89 -4.88
C ALA A 99 7.00 21.32 -6.12
N TYR A 100 7.63 20.39 -6.86
CA TYR A 100 8.43 20.76 -8.02
C TYR A 100 7.56 21.16 -9.23
N GLU A 101 6.30 20.72 -9.31
CA GLU A 101 5.34 21.22 -10.31
C GLU A 101 5.07 22.73 -10.18
N GLN A 102 5.29 23.31 -8.99
CA GLN A 102 5.13 24.75 -8.74
C GLN A 102 6.42 25.54 -8.98
N LEU A 103 7.54 24.87 -9.23
CA LEU A 103 8.84 25.50 -9.47
C LEU A 103 9.13 25.60 -10.96
N THR A 104 9.92 26.59 -11.36
CA THR A 104 10.43 26.66 -12.73
C THR A 104 11.32 25.44 -13.02
N PRO A 105 11.09 24.71 -14.12
CA PRO A 105 11.91 23.59 -14.54
C PRO A 105 13.40 23.96 -14.61
N HIS A 106 14.27 23.00 -14.34
CA HIS A 106 15.74 23.13 -14.41
C HIS A 106 16.37 24.15 -13.44
N THR A 107 15.61 24.63 -12.45
CA THR A 107 16.21 25.32 -11.28
C THR A 107 16.79 24.30 -10.32
N LEU A 108 17.83 24.66 -9.55
CA LEU A 108 18.46 23.76 -8.58
C LEU A 108 17.46 23.12 -7.60
N SER A 109 16.48 23.89 -7.13
CA SER A 109 15.44 23.36 -6.22
C SER A 109 14.52 22.38 -6.92
N TRP A 110 14.16 22.65 -8.18
CA TRP A 110 13.36 21.74 -9.00
C TRP A 110 14.13 20.42 -9.26
N GLU A 111 15.40 20.50 -9.65
CA GLU A 111 16.22 19.30 -9.93
C GLU A 111 16.41 18.44 -8.68
N ILE A 112 16.71 19.05 -7.53
CA ILE A 112 16.84 18.33 -6.26
C ILE A 112 15.55 17.58 -5.95
N LEU A 113 14.39 18.25 -6.05
CA LEU A 113 13.09 17.62 -5.77
C LEU A 113 12.75 16.53 -6.79
N ALA A 114 13.01 16.74 -8.08
CA ALA A 114 12.76 15.77 -9.13
C ALA A 114 13.63 14.51 -8.99
N VAL A 115 14.92 14.66 -8.67
CA VAL A 115 15.83 13.54 -8.41
C VAL A 115 15.38 12.76 -7.17
N LEU A 116 15.07 13.47 -6.07
CA LEU A 116 14.62 12.81 -4.83
C LEU A 116 13.26 12.13 -5.00
N ALA A 117 12.33 12.73 -5.75
CA ALA A 117 11.05 12.11 -6.12
C ALA A 117 11.28 10.85 -6.94
N SER A 118 12.16 10.89 -7.95
CA SER A 118 12.51 9.73 -8.77
C SER A 118 13.11 8.59 -7.92
N LEU A 119 13.95 8.90 -6.94
CA LEU A 119 14.47 7.89 -6.01
C LEU A 119 13.36 7.28 -5.16
N CYS A 120 12.46 8.11 -4.64
CA CYS A 120 11.33 7.65 -3.83
C CYS A 120 10.30 6.88 -4.66
N LEU A 121 10.18 7.13 -5.97
CA LEU A 121 9.26 6.41 -6.86
C LEU A 121 9.52 4.90 -6.94
N SER A 122 10.71 4.46 -6.50
CA SER A 122 10.99 3.04 -6.24
C SER A 122 9.99 2.37 -5.27
N CYS A 123 9.21 3.13 -4.50
CA CYS A 123 8.13 2.60 -3.64
C CYS A 123 7.17 1.68 -4.37
N ASN A 124 6.80 2.01 -5.61
CA ASN A 124 5.86 1.21 -6.40
C ASN A 124 6.43 -0.18 -6.61
N LEU A 125 7.68 -0.26 -7.06
CA LEU A 125 8.38 -1.52 -7.29
C LEU A 125 8.60 -2.27 -5.97
N LEU A 126 8.94 -1.57 -4.88
CA LEU A 126 9.10 -2.20 -3.57
C LEU A 126 7.79 -2.84 -3.08
N PHE A 127 6.63 -2.19 -3.24
CA PHE A 127 5.32 -2.80 -2.93
C PHE A 127 5.03 -4.05 -3.78
N MET A 128 5.35 -3.99 -5.08
CA MET A 128 5.19 -5.13 -5.98
C MET A 128 6.12 -6.29 -5.64
N MET A 129 7.40 -5.99 -5.40
CA MET A 129 8.42 -6.97 -5.03
C MET A 129 8.12 -7.60 -3.67
N LEU A 130 7.64 -6.84 -2.70
CA LEU A 130 7.19 -7.38 -1.41
C LEU A 130 6.02 -8.34 -1.60
N SER A 131 5.06 -7.99 -2.46
CA SER A 131 3.92 -8.87 -2.79
C SER A 131 4.41 -10.17 -3.44
N GLY A 132 5.32 -10.09 -4.40
CA GLY A 132 5.93 -11.26 -5.06
C GLY A 132 6.69 -12.15 -4.09
N ALA A 133 7.57 -11.55 -3.28
CA ALA A 133 8.34 -12.23 -2.26
C ALA A 133 7.47 -13.02 -1.27
N LEU A 134 6.35 -12.46 -0.83
CA LEU A 134 5.49 -13.06 0.18
C LEU A 134 4.52 -14.10 -0.36
N LEU A 135 4.00 -13.88 -1.58
CA LEU A 135 3.00 -14.76 -2.18
C LEU A 135 3.65 -15.97 -2.85
N LEU A 136 4.78 -15.78 -3.52
CA LEU A 136 5.47 -16.85 -4.25
C LEU A 136 6.26 -17.78 -3.31
N ASN A 137 6.69 -17.32 -2.13
CA ASN A 137 7.28 -18.17 -1.07
C ASN A 137 6.23 -18.76 -0.09
N GLY A 138 4.94 -18.71 -0.42
CA GLY A 138 3.87 -19.23 0.44
C GLY A 138 3.90 -20.76 0.61
N LYS A 139 3.10 -21.30 1.54
CA LYS A 139 2.87 -22.75 1.70
C LYS A 139 1.83 -23.26 0.72
N GLU A 140 1.96 -24.50 0.24
CA GLU A 140 0.97 -25.11 -0.66
C GLU A 140 -0.40 -25.14 0.00
N GLU A 141 -1.39 -24.60 -0.70
CA GLU A 141 -2.77 -24.62 -0.27
C GLU A 141 -3.69 -24.59 -1.50
N PRO A 142 -4.92 -25.14 -1.40
CA PRO A 142 -5.86 -25.12 -2.51
C PRO A 142 -6.13 -23.68 -2.98
N VAL A 143 -6.21 -23.47 -4.29
CA VAL A 143 -6.38 -22.15 -4.93
C VAL A 143 -7.56 -21.36 -4.33
N LEU A 144 -8.70 -22.02 -4.12
CA LEU A 144 -9.88 -21.37 -3.53
C LEU A 144 -9.63 -20.92 -2.06
N THR A 145 -8.84 -21.70 -1.32
CA THR A 145 -8.44 -21.36 0.05
C THR A 145 -7.49 -20.16 0.05
N PHE A 146 -6.56 -20.12 -0.90
CA PHE A 146 -5.66 -18.99 -1.10
C PHE A 146 -6.46 -17.70 -1.34
N TYR A 147 -7.40 -17.70 -2.30
CA TYR A 147 -8.21 -16.50 -2.59
C TYR A 147 -9.05 -16.08 -1.38
N LYS A 148 -9.75 -17.02 -0.74
CA LYS A 148 -10.58 -16.71 0.43
C LYS A 148 -9.77 -16.12 1.60
N LYS A 149 -8.52 -16.55 1.80
CA LYS A 149 -7.68 -16.10 2.94
C LYS A 149 -6.82 -14.88 2.65
N ARG A 150 -6.33 -14.72 1.42
CA ARG A 150 -5.29 -13.74 1.08
C ARG A 150 -5.82 -12.62 0.21
N LEU A 151 -6.59 -12.95 -0.83
CA LEU A 151 -7.19 -11.91 -1.68
C LEU A 151 -8.19 -11.06 -0.88
N SER A 152 -8.99 -11.67 -0.02
CA SER A 152 -9.93 -10.96 0.87
C SER A 152 -9.25 -9.95 1.80
N LYS A 153 -8.04 -10.27 2.31
CA LYS A 153 -7.28 -9.38 3.20
C LYS A 153 -6.80 -8.09 2.52
N VAL A 154 -6.77 -8.05 1.19
CA VAL A 154 -6.40 -6.87 0.41
C VAL A 154 -7.64 -6.21 -0.18
N LEU A 155 -8.56 -7.01 -0.73
CA LEU A 155 -9.79 -6.55 -1.36
C LEU A 155 -10.73 -5.85 -0.37
N ILE A 156 -10.88 -6.38 0.85
CA ILE A 156 -11.79 -5.81 1.85
C ILE A 156 -11.32 -4.44 2.32
N PRO A 157 -10.05 -4.24 2.77
CA PRO A 157 -9.59 -2.89 3.07
C PRO A 157 -9.64 -1.99 1.83
N CYS A 158 -9.19 -2.44 0.65
CA CYS A 158 -9.26 -1.63 -0.58
C CYS A 158 -10.67 -1.09 -0.85
N PHE A 159 -11.68 -1.96 -0.81
CA PHE A 159 -13.08 -1.56 -0.99
C PHE A 159 -13.57 -0.66 0.16
N ALA A 160 -13.18 -0.93 1.41
CA ALA A 160 -13.53 -0.10 2.55
C ALA A 160 -12.97 1.33 2.42
N TYR A 161 -11.72 1.49 2.01
CA TYR A 161 -11.14 2.81 1.77
C TYR A 161 -11.81 3.48 0.57
N TYR A 162 -12.08 2.75 -0.52
CA TYR A 162 -12.86 3.31 -1.64
C TYR A 162 -14.24 3.85 -1.19
N LEU A 163 -14.96 3.08 -0.37
CA LEU A 163 -16.21 3.52 0.25
C LEU A 163 -16.03 4.79 1.08
N PHE A 164 -14.93 4.92 1.82
CA PHE A 164 -14.61 6.13 2.56
C PHE A 164 -14.46 7.33 1.63
N TYR A 165 -13.69 7.22 0.55
CA TYR A 165 -13.53 8.30 -0.44
C TYR A 165 -14.88 8.72 -1.04
N ARG A 166 -15.73 7.75 -1.40
CA ARG A 166 -17.08 8.03 -1.92
C ARG A 166 -18.00 8.64 -0.88
N PHE A 167 -17.91 8.20 0.37
CA PHE A 167 -18.63 8.80 1.49
C PHE A 167 -18.13 10.22 1.81
N TYR A 168 -16.84 10.47 1.66
CA TYR A 168 -16.25 11.79 1.83
C TYR A 168 -16.81 12.75 0.77
N ALA A 169 -16.84 12.35 -0.50
CA ALA A 169 -17.34 13.16 -1.61
C ALA A 169 -18.88 13.33 -1.64
N SER A 170 -19.64 12.25 -1.46
CA SER A 170 -21.09 12.23 -1.71
C SER A 170 -21.96 12.03 -0.45
N GLY A 171 -21.35 11.88 0.72
CA GLY A 171 -22.05 11.63 1.98
C GLY A 171 -22.81 10.30 2.00
N PHE A 172 -23.90 10.23 2.75
CA PHE A 172 -24.69 9.01 2.93
C PHE A 172 -25.43 8.51 1.68
N SER A 173 -25.52 9.34 0.64
CA SER A 173 -26.16 8.96 -0.63
C SER A 173 -25.49 7.73 -1.28
N VAL A 174 -24.19 7.52 -1.02
CA VAL A 174 -23.43 6.36 -1.52
C VAL A 174 -24.02 5.02 -1.08
N PHE A 175 -24.64 4.98 0.10
CA PHE A 175 -25.19 3.74 0.67
C PHE A 175 -26.62 3.44 0.21
N TYR A 176 -27.24 4.34 -0.56
CA TYR A 176 -28.60 4.12 -1.06
C TYR A 176 -28.61 3.00 -2.11
N PRO A 177 -29.54 2.03 -2.03
CA PRO A 177 -29.56 0.87 -2.92
C PRO A 177 -29.54 1.21 -4.41
N GLN A 178 -30.12 2.36 -4.80
CA GLN A 178 -30.12 2.81 -6.19
C GLN A 178 -28.70 3.06 -6.74
N ASN A 179 -27.75 3.40 -5.86
CA ASN A 179 -26.38 3.75 -6.22
C ASN A 179 -25.40 2.55 -6.17
N TRP A 180 -25.82 1.38 -5.72
CA TRP A 180 -24.92 0.24 -5.51
C TRP A 180 -24.31 -0.30 -6.81
N LYS A 181 -25.09 -0.34 -7.90
CA LYS A 181 -24.59 -0.78 -9.21
C LYS A 181 -23.46 0.14 -9.69
N GLU A 182 -23.68 1.45 -9.59
CA GLU A 182 -22.69 2.44 -9.99
C GLU A 182 -21.47 2.42 -9.07
N LEU A 183 -21.67 2.25 -7.76
CA LEU A 183 -20.60 2.10 -6.78
C LEU A 183 -19.67 0.92 -7.10
N ILE A 184 -20.23 -0.25 -7.42
CA ILE A 184 -19.43 -1.44 -7.78
C ILE A 184 -18.74 -1.22 -9.12
N ARG A 185 -19.46 -0.70 -10.13
CA ARG A 185 -18.87 -0.43 -11.45
C ARG A 185 -17.67 0.50 -11.33
N SER A 186 -17.86 1.64 -10.69
CA SER A 186 -16.82 2.67 -10.50
C SER A 186 -15.67 2.22 -9.60
N PHE A 187 -15.90 1.32 -8.64
CA PHE A 187 -14.82 0.65 -7.91
C PHE A 187 -13.98 -0.22 -8.83
N LEU A 188 -14.61 -1.09 -9.62
CA LEU A 188 -13.90 -2.03 -10.51
C LEU A 188 -13.16 -1.33 -11.65
N SER A 189 -13.68 -0.22 -12.16
CA SER A 189 -13.05 0.58 -13.22
C SER A 189 -12.12 1.67 -12.69
N ASN A 190 -12.07 1.92 -11.38
CA ASN A 190 -11.46 3.09 -10.76
C ASN A 190 -11.80 4.43 -11.45
N SER A 191 -13.00 4.52 -12.05
CA SER A 191 -13.33 5.62 -12.98
C SER A 191 -13.87 6.88 -12.29
N SER A 192 -13.93 6.91 -10.97
CA SER A 192 -14.46 8.06 -10.22
C SER A 192 -13.50 9.25 -10.16
N GLY A 193 -12.22 9.08 -10.54
CA GLY A 193 -11.20 10.12 -10.41
C GLY A 193 -10.79 10.48 -8.96
N LEU A 194 -11.54 10.02 -7.96
CA LEU A 194 -11.30 10.29 -6.53
C LEU A 194 -10.09 9.53 -5.95
N THR A 195 -9.67 8.44 -6.59
CA THR A 195 -8.64 7.52 -6.08
C THR A 195 -7.64 7.15 -7.20
N PRO A 196 -6.99 8.13 -7.85
CA PRO A 196 -6.09 7.86 -8.97
C PRO A 196 -4.94 6.94 -8.54
N HIS A 197 -4.42 7.11 -7.32
CA HIS A 197 -3.35 6.32 -6.71
C HIS A 197 -3.69 4.85 -6.44
N PHE A 198 -4.97 4.46 -6.47
CA PHE A 198 -5.35 3.06 -6.25
C PHE A 198 -4.90 2.14 -7.40
N TRP A 199 -4.47 2.69 -8.54
CA TRP A 199 -4.01 1.91 -9.69
C TRP A 199 -3.01 0.81 -9.29
N LEU A 200 -2.04 1.13 -8.43
CA LEU A 200 -1.04 0.16 -7.96
C LEU A 200 -1.69 -0.97 -7.16
N VAL A 201 -2.70 -0.67 -6.34
CA VAL A 201 -3.42 -1.67 -5.55
C VAL A 201 -4.24 -2.58 -6.44
N PHE A 202 -4.85 -2.06 -7.51
CA PHE A 202 -5.51 -2.90 -8.52
C PHE A 202 -4.53 -3.83 -9.23
N VAL A 203 -3.33 -3.33 -9.57
CA VAL A 203 -2.25 -4.17 -10.11
C VAL A 203 -1.85 -5.26 -9.13
N ILE A 204 -1.67 -4.95 -7.84
CA ILE A 204 -1.41 -5.94 -6.79
C ILE A 204 -2.54 -6.98 -6.73
N LEU A 205 -3.81 -6.56 -6.72
CA LEU A 205 -4.96 -7.47 -6.68
C LEU A 205 -4.97 -8.46 -7.86
N MET A 206 -4.61 -8.00 -9.06
CA MET A 206 -4.48 -8.89 -10.23
C MET A 206 -3.38 -9.94 -10.02
N PHE A 207 -2.27 -9.60 -9.37
CA PHE A 207 -1.24 -10.60 -9.04
C PHE A 207 -1.64 -11.53 -7.91
N TYR A 208 -2.55 -11.14 -7.01
CA TYR A 208 -3.13 -12.12 -6.10
C TYR A 208 -3.92 -13.18 -6.86
N VAL A 209 -4.55 -12.85 -7.99
CA VAL A 209 -5.24 -13.83 -8.84
C VAL A 209 -4.24 -14.74 -9.56
N THR A 210 -3.14 -14.22 -10.08
CA THR A 210 -2.15 -15.03 -10.82
C THR A 210 -1.10 -15.71 -9.94
N ALA A 211 -0.96 -15.31 -8.67
CA ALA A 211 0.06 -15.80 -7.74
C ALA A 211 0.11 -17.33 -7.60
N PRO A 212 -1.00 -18.09 -7.49
CA PRO A 212 -0.93 -19.54 -7.37
C PRO A 212 -0.22 -20.21 -8.56
N PHE A 213 -0.42 -19.68 -9.77
CA PHE A 213 0.19 -20.23 -11.00
C PHE A 213 1.67 -19.88 -11.10
N PHE A 214 2.02 -18.61 -10.88
CA PHE A 214 3.41 -18.17 -10.86
C PHE A 214 4.19 -18.89 -9.76
N ARG A 215 3.57 -19.18 -8.63
CA ARG A 215 4.21 -19.93 -7.57
C ARG A 215 4.60 -21.33 -8.00
N ILE A 216 3.69 -22.09 -8.62
CA ILE A 216 3.99 -23.42 -9.15
C ILE A 216 5.15 -23.34 -10.15
N MET A 217 5.13 -22.35 -11.05
CA MET A 217 6.21 -22.11 -12.00
C MET A 217 7.55 -21.83 -11.31
N MET A 218 7.56 -20.96 -10.29
CA MET A 218 8.76 -20.58 -9.54
C MET A 218 9.33 -21.71 -8.68
N GLU A 219 8.48 -22.61 -8.18
CA GLU A 219 8.86 -23.75 -7.35
C GLU A 219 9.60 -24.83 -8.16
N HIS A 220 9.21 -25.02 -9.43
CA HIS A 220 9.82 -26.01 -10.32
C HIS A 220 11.04 -25.49 -11.09
N MET A 221 11.30 -24.18 -11.08
CA MET A 221 12.49 -23.61 -11.72
C MET A 221 13.74 -23.81 -10.86
N SER A 222 14.81 -24.31 -11.49
CA SER A 222 16.14 -24.30 -10.85
C SER A 222 16.63 -22.87 -10.65
N ASP A 223 17.53 -22.66 -9.67
CA ASP A 223 18.13 -21.34 -9.43
C ASP A 223 18.88 -20.79 -10.67
N ARG A 224 19.39 -21.66 -11.55
CA ARG A 224 20.02 -21.26 -12.82
C ARG A 224 18.97 -20.75 -13.81
N MET A 225 17.86 -21.47 -13.97
CA MET A 225 16.75 -21.05 -14.84
C MET A 225 16.12 -19.75 -14.37
N LEU A 226 15.93 -19.59 -13.04
CA LEU A 226 15.44 -18.34 -12.47
C LEU A 226 16.39 -17.18 -12.75
N GLY A 227 17.71 -17.38 -12.61
CA GLY A 227 18.70 -16.37 -12.97
C GLY A 227 18.66 -16.00 -14.46
N ALA A 228 18.48 -16.98 -15.35
CA ALA A 228 18.31 -16.73 -16.79
C ALA A 228 17.01 -15.96 -17.08
N LEU A 229 15.89 -16.30 -16.44
CA LEU A 229 14.64 -15.57 -16.55
C LEU A 229 14.79 -14.10 -16.12
N VAL A 230 15.51 -13.84 -15.03
CA VAL A 230 15.80 -12.47 -14.57
C VAL A 230 16.64 -11.70 -15.59
N ALA A 231 17.65 -12.34 -16.20
CA ALA A 231 18.42 -11.72 -17.27
C ALA A 231 17.53 -11.35 -18.47
N VAL A 232 16.64 -12.27 -18.89
CA VAL A 232 15.66 -12.02 -19.96
C VAL A 232 14.73 -10.85 -19.59
N ILE A 233 14.23 -10.79 -18.36
CA ILE A 233 13.40 -9.69 -17.85
C ILE A 233 14.13 -8.35 -18.05
N PHE A 234 15.38 -8.22 -17.58
CA PHE A 234 16.13 -6.98 -17.75
C PHE A 234 16.36 -6.65 -19.23
N CYS A 235 16.77 -7.61 -20.06
CA CYS A 235 16.96 -7.38 -21.49
C CYS A 235 15.69 -6.87 -22.18
N LEU A 236 14.52 -7.45 -21.84
CA LEU A 236 13.25 -7.01 -22.38
C LEU A 236 12.90 -5.59 -21.93
N HIS A 237 13.08 -5.25 -20.65
CA HIS A 237 12.84 -3.88 -20.18
C HIS A 237 13.79 -2.86 -20.80
N PHE A 238 15.07 -3.18 -20.97
CA PHE A 238 16.01 -2.34 -21.73
C PHE A 238 15.52 -2.10 -23.15
N PHE A 239 15.10 -3.17 -23.82
CA PHE A 239 14.61 -3.09 -25.19
C PHE A 239 13.33 -2.27 -25.28
N PHE A 240 12.27 -2.60 -24.53
CA PHE A 240 10.99 -1.88 -24.61
C PHE A 240 11.07 -0.42 -24.13
N THR A 241 11.98 -0.10 -23.21
CA THR A 241 12.15 1.28 -22.73
C THR A 241 12.98 2.11 -23.72
N TYR A 242 14.08 1.57 -24.27
CA TYR A 242 15.05 2.39 -25.01
C TYR A 242 15.05 2.19 -26.53
N ALA A 243 14.57 1.06 -27.05
CA ALA A 243 14.48 0.82 -28.49
C ALA A 243 13.61 1.86 -29.23
N PRO A 244 12.49 2.38 -28.67
CA PRO A 244 11.72 3.44 -29.32
C PRO A 244 12.53 4.70 -29.63
N TYR A 245 13.50 5.06 -28.79
CA TYR A 245 14.39 6.22 -29.01
C TYR A 245 15.43 5.97 -30.12
N LEU A 246 15.59 4.71 -30.53
CA LEU A 246 16.41 4.31 -31.69
C LEU A 246 15.55 4.09 -32.95
N ASN A 247 14.26 4.47 -32.93
CA ASN A 247 13.27 4.18 -33.98
C ASN A 247 13.09 2.68 -34.25
N LEU A 248 13.33 1.84 -33.25
CA LEU A 248 13.10 0.39 -33.31
C LEU A 248 11.75 0.07 -32.67
N GLY A 249 10.75 -0.21 -33.50
CA GLY A 249 9.44 -0.67 -33.08
C GLY A 249 9.37 -2.20 -33.00
N PHE A 250 8.62 -2.73 -32.03
CA PHE A 250 8.36 -4.15 -31.92
C PHE A 250 6.87 -4.40 -31.78
N ALA A 251 6.34 -5.27 -32.64
CA ALA A 251 4.90 -5.48 -32.77
C ALA A 251 4.29 -6.35 -31.65
N ALA A 252 5.11 -7.19 -31.02
CA ALA A 252 4.62 -8.09 -29.97
C ALA A 252 4.78 -7.47 -28.59
N SER A 253 3.75 -7.59 -27.75
CA SER A 253 3.81 -7.29 -26.33
C SER A 253 4.17 -8.54 -25.52
N THR A 254 4.73 -8.37 -24.33
CA THR A 254 5.05 -9.47 -23.43
C THR A 254 4.81 -9.09 -21.99
N PHE A 255 4.20 -9.99 -21.22
CA PHE A 255 4.00 -9.81 -19.78
C PHE A 255 5.34 -9.75 -19.02
N LEU A 256 6.43 -10.29 -19.59
CA LEU A 256 7.76 -10.23 -18.99
C LEU A 256 8.40 -8.83 -19.04
N ALA A 257 7.84 -7.91 -19.81
CA ALA A 257 8.20 -6.49 -19.84
C ALA A 257 7.13 -5.61 -19.15
N SER A 258 6.45 -6.16 -18.14
CA SER A 258 5.37 -5.51 -17.39
C SER A 258 5.50 -5.80 -15.89
N TRP A 259 4.55 -5.34 -15.08
CA TRP A 259 4.52 -5.45 -13.62
C TRP A 259 4.66 -6.90 -13.10
N GLU A 260 4.28 -7.91 -13.88
CA GLU A 260 4.47 -9.34 -13.61
C GLU A 260 5.94 -9.65 -13.33
N SER A 261 6.83 -9.06 -14.11
CA SER A 261 8.27 -9.27 -13.99
C SER A 261 8.82 -8.67 -12.70
N ILE A 262 8.32 -7.50 -12.27
CA ILE A 262 8.68 -6.86 -11.00
C ILE A 262 8.22 -7.72 -9.82
N PHE A 263 7.04 -8.31 -9.92
CA PHE A 263 6.55 -9.29 -8.96
C PHE A 263 7.47 -10.52 -8.86
N ILE A 264 7.95 -11.05 -9.99
CA ILE A 264 8.94 -12.15 -10.02
C ILE A 264 10.30 -11.71 -9.45
N LEU A 265 10.76 -10.48 -9.73
CA LEU A 265 12.02 -9.95 -9.18
C LEU A 265 12.01 -9.91 -7.65
N GLY A 266 10.85 -9.62 -7.04
CA GLY A 266 10.66 -9.73 -5.61
C GLY A 266 10.96 -11.13 -5.05
N TYR A 267 10.44 -12.17 -5.72
CA TYR A 267 10.76 -13.55 -5.37
C TYR A 267 12.24 -13.87 -5.56
N PHE A 268 12.83 -13.50 -6.71
CA PHE A 268 14.26 -13.70 -6.97
C PHE A 268 15.15 -13.09 -5.87
N CYS A 269 14.85 -11.86 -5.43
CA CYS A 269 15.62 -11.19 -4.38
C CYS A 269 15.60 -11.94 -3.03
N THR A 270 14.60 -12.79 -2.77
CA THR A 270 14.56 -13.62 -1.55
C THR A 270 15.46 -14.86 -1.62
N ARG A 271 15.78 -15.36 -2.82
CA ARG A 271 16.53 -16.60 -3.01
C ARG A 271 17.97 -16.46 -2.52
N ARG A 272 18.60 -17.53 -2.03
CA ARG A 272 20.03 -17.50 -1.67
C ARG A 272 20.92 -17.30 -2.90
N SER A 273 20.52 -17.88 -4.03
CA SER A 273 21.21 -17.77 -5.31
C SER A 273 21.32 -16.33 -5.83
N SER A 274 20.47 -15.39 -5.40
CA SER A 274 20.59 -13.99 -5.79
C SER A 274 21.73 -13.27 -5.08
N GLU A 275 22.19 -13.74 -3.91
CA GLU A 275 23.24 -13.09 -3.12
C GLU A 275 24.58 -13.04 -3.85
N LYS A 276 24.85 -14.00 -4.75
CA LYS A 276 26.05 -13.97 -5.61
C LYS A 276 26.09 -12.75 -6.55
N TYR A 277 24.92 -12.20 -6.89
CA TYR A 277 24.78 -11.01 -7.74
C TYR A 277 24.66 -9.72 -6.93
N TYR A 278 24.70 -9.77 -5.60
CA TYR A 278 24.49 -8.60 -4.73
C TYR A 278 25.37 -7.40 -5.11
N ARG A 279 26.67 -7.63 -5.32
CA ARG A 279 27.63 -6.56 -5.65
C ARG A 279 27.32 -5.92 -7.00
N LEU A 280 26.97 -6.72 -8.00
CA LEU A 280 26.60 -6.24 -9.33
C LEU A 280 25.31 -5.42 -9.27
N ILE A 281 24.25 -5.96 -8.67
CA ILE A 281 22.95 -5.28 -8.57
C ILE A 281 23.07 -3.98 -7.75
N THR A 282 23.89 -3.97 -6.70
CA THR A 282 24.14 -2.76 -5.90
C THR A 282 24.93 -1.73 -6.70
N GLY A 283 25.98 -2.14 -7.42
CA GLY A 283 26.73 -1.24 -8.30
C GLY A 283 25.85 -0.61 -9.38
N LEU A 284 24.97 -1.40 -10.00
CA LEU A 284 23.99 -0.92 -10.99
C LEU A 284 22.91 -0.03 -10.36
N GLY A 285 22.48 -0.33 -9.13
CA GLY A 285 21.55 0.52 -8.37
C GLY A 285 22.14 1.90 -8.06
N ILE A 286 23.42 1.96 -7.65
CA ILE A 286 24.14 3.22 -7.44
C ILE A 286 24.32 3.96 -8.78
N LEU A 287 24.70 3.25 -9.85
CA LEU A 287 24.79 3.84 -11.19
C LEU A 287 23.44 4.42 -11.65
N SER A 288 22.33 3.78 -11.28
CA SER A 288 20.98 4.26 -11.62
C SER A 288 20.68 5.63 -11.01
N VAL A 289 21.23 5.94 -9.83
CA VAL A 289 21.12 7.29 -9.22
C VAL A 289 21.86 8.33 -10.07
N LEU A 290 23.05 8.00 -10.58
CA LEU A 290 23.77 8.88 -11.49
C LEU A 290 22.99 9.08 -12.80
N VAL A 291 22.39 8.02 -13.34
CA VAL A 291 21.52 8.10 -14.53
C VAL A 291 20.32 9.02 -14.25
N PHE A 292 19.68 8.95 -13.08
CA PHE A 292 18.60 9.85 -12.71
C PHE A 292 19.03 11.32 -12.75
N ILE A 293 20.15 11.65 -12.11
CA ILE A 293 20.69 13.02 -12.08
C ILE A 293 20.97 13.51 -13.49
N LEU A 294 21.70 12.74 -14.30
CA LEU A 294 22.06 13.13 -15.66
C LEU A 294 20.83 13.27 -16.56
N THR A 295 19.90 12.31 -16.52
CA THR A 295 18.73 12.35 -17.39
C THR A 295 17.78 13.49 -17.02
N ILE A 296 17.55 13.76 -15.72
CA ILE A 296 16.70 14.87 -15.28
C ILE A 296 17.31 16.22 -15.66
N HIS A 297 18.63 16.36 -15.59
CA HIS A 297 19.32 17.58 -16.00
C HIS A 297 19.32 17.81 -17.51
N THR A 298 19.19 16.74 -18.31
CA THR A 298 19.41 16.81 -19.78
C THR A 298 18.10 16.73 -20.58
N PHE A 299 17.08 16.02 -20.09
CA PHE A 299 15.87 15.71 -20.84
C PHE A 299 14.62 16.23 -20.13
N ASP A 300 13.73 16.88 -20.89
CA ASP A 300 12.44 17.33 -20.38
C ASP A 300 11.46 16.15 -20.15
N ASP A 301 11.49 15.14 -21.03
CA ASP A 301 10.65 13.93 -20.94
C ASP A 301 11.42 12.76 -20.30
N TYR A 302 11.92 12.96 -19.09
CA TYR A 302 12.67 11.94 -18.35
C TYR A 302 11.78 10.81 -17.80
N GLY A 303 10.47 11.04 -17.66
CA GLY A 303 9.53 10.09 -17.07
C GLY A 303 9.49 8.76 -17.82
N ALA A 304 9.41 8.79 -19.15
CA ALA A 304 9.41 7.58 -19.99
C ALA A 304 10.72 6.78 -19.90
N VAL A 305 11.84 7.45 -19.60
CA VAL A 305 13.19 6.87 -19.54
C VAL A 305 13.50 6.26 -18.17
N LEU A 306 12.92 6.83 -17.10
CA LEU A 306 13.31 6.55 -15.73
C LEU A 306 12.24 5.90 -14.85
N TYR A 307 10.95 6.09 -15.14
CA TYR A 307 9.89 5.74 -14.19
C TYR A 307 9.42 4.29 -14.31
N ASN A 308 8.85 3.80 -13.21
CA ASN A 308 8.20 2.50 -13.11
C ASN A 308 9.08 1.35 -13.60
N ASN A 309 8.75 0.76 -14.75
CA ASN A 309 9.39 -0.44 -15.28
C ASN A 309 10.73 -0.17 -15.98
N ALA A 310 11.22 1.07 -15.98
CA ALA A 310 12.52 1.38 -16.55
C ALA A 310 13.67 0.64 -15.83
N PRO A 311 14.69 0.16 -16.56
CA PRO A 311 15.79 -0.60 -15.96
C PRO A 311 16.52 0.09 -14.78
N PRO A 312 16.79 1.41 -14.78
CA PRO A 312 17.42 2.08 -13.65
C PRO A 312 16.58 1.97 -12.36
N MET A 313 15.26 2.14 -12.46
CA MET A 313 14.33 1.98 -11.34
C MET A 313 14.30 0.55 -10.82
N MET A 314 14.35 -0.43 -11.72
CA MET A 314 14.41 -1.86 -11.37
C MET A 314 15.70 -2.21 -10.63
N PHE A 315 16.87 -1.72 -11.09
CA PHE A 315 18.14 -1.96 -10.42
C PHE A 315 18.19 -1.29 -9.05
N LEU A 316 17.74 -0.04 -8.94
CA LEU A 316 17.63 0.66 -7.67
C LEU A 316 16.75 -0.11 -6.68
N SER A 317 15.56 -0.54 -7.10
CA SER A 317 14.61 -1.27 -6.26
C SER A 317 15.14 -2.64 -5.84
N CYS A 318 15.78 -3.37 -6.76
CA CYS A 318 16.48 -4.62 -6.44
C CYS A 318 17.63 -4.41 -5.44
N SER A 319 18.42 -3.35 -5.63
CA SER A 319 19.52 -3.00 -4.73
C SER A 319 19.01 -2.72 -3.31
N ILE A 320 17.98 -1.86 -3.17
CA ILE A 320 17.35 -1.56 -1.88
C ILE A 320 16.82 -2.84 -1.24
N PHE A 321 16.06 -3.66 -1.97
CA PHE A 321 15.49 -4.89 -1.44
C PHE A 321 16.58 -5.84 -0.92
N MET A 322 17.61 -6.09 -1.74
CA MET A 322 18.70 -6.99 -1.40
C MET A 322 19.57 -6.47 -0.25
N PHE A 323 19.73 -5.16 -0.11
CA PHE A 323 20.41 -4.54 1.03
C PHE A 323 19.72 -4.90 2.35
N PHE A 324 18.41 -4.66 2.46
CA PHE A 324 17.64 -5.03 3.65
C PHE A 324 17.66 -6.54 3.91
N LYS A 325 17.56 -7.36 2.87
CA LYS A 325 17.63 -8.82 2.98
C LYS A 325 18.99 -9.29 3.50
N LYS A 326 20.09 -8.79 2.94
CA LYS A 326 21.46 -9.16 3.31
C LYS A 326 21.81 -8.75 4.74
N HIS A 327 21.39 -7.57 5.16
CA HIS A 327 21.62 -7.05 6.52
C HIS A 327 20.46 -7.39 7.48
N GLY A 328 19.54 -8.27 7.06
CA GLY A 328 18.33 -8.63 7.80
C GLY A 328 18.60 -9.32 9.13
N ALA A 329 19.60 -10.20 9.19
CA ALA A 329 19.94 -10.94 10.40
C ALA A 329 20.80 -10.14 11.39
N THR A 330 21.44 -9.06 10.94
CA THR A 330 22.35 -8.23 11.74
C THR A 330 21.69 -6.90 12.09
N GLY A 331 21.75 -5.92 11.18
CA GLY A 331 21.28 -4.55 11.38
C GLY A 331 19.76 -4.40 11.42
N PHE A 332 19.02 -5.24 10.68
CA PHE A 332 17.56 -5.16 10.57
C PHE A 332 16.84 -6.33 11.25
N SER A 333 17.48 -6.94 12.24
CA SER A 333 16.96 -8.09 12.99
C SER A 333 15.82 -7.72 13.96
N ARG A 334 15.76 -6.45 14.36
CA ARG A 334 14.72 -5.88 15.21
C ARG A 334 14.14 -4.64 14.55
N ILE A 335 12.87 -4.38 14.86
CA ILE A 335 12.17 -3.17 14.40
C ILE A 335 11.55 -2.48 15.62
N PRO A 336 11.77 -1.17 15.80
CA PRO A 336 11.12 -0.40 16.87
C PRO A 336 9.59 -0.51 16.79
N ALA A 337 8.91 -0.38 17.95
CA ALA A 337 7.45 -0.50 18.01
C ALA A 337 6.74 0.47 17.07
N ALA A 338 7.17 1.75 17.03
CA ALA A 338 6.60 2.76 16.13
C ALA A 338 6.67 2.34 14.66
N LEU A 339 7.85 1.90 14.20
CA LEU A 339 8.02 1.42 12.82
C LEU A 339 7.27 0.11 12.56
N SER A 340 7.15 -0.77 13.57
CA SER A 340 6.34 -1.99 13.45
C SER A 340 4.86 -1.68 13.27
N VAL A 341 4.37 -0.57 13.83
CA VAL A 341 2.98 -0.11 13.65
C VAL A 341 2.80 0.47 12.26
N ILE A 342 3.73 1.31 11.79
CA ILE A 342 3.74 1.81 10.41
C ILE A 342 3.74 0.64 9.41
N SER A 343 4.60 -0.35 9.63
CA SER A 343 4.68 -1.54 8.76
C SER A 343 3.36 -2.33 8.72
N LYS A 344 2.69 -2.47 9.87
CA LYS A 344 1.40 -3.17 9.97
C LYS A 344 0.30 -2.44 9.19
N TYR A 345 0.30 -1.12 9.22
CA TYR A 345 -0.68 -0.26 8.55
C TYR A 345 -0.19 0.31 7.21
N SER A 346 0.93 -0.18 6.66
CA SER A 346 1.55 0.40 5.46
C SER A 346 0.63 0.37 4.24
N PHE A 347 -0.14 -0.70 4.09
CA PHE A 347 -1.14 -0.83 3.02
C PHE A 347 -2.28 0.18 3.17
N SER A 348 -2.73 0.41 4.40
CA SER A 348 -3.79 1.35 4.71
C SER A 348 -3.34 2.80 4.58
N ILE A 349 -2.09 3.09 4.97
CA ILE A 349 -1.42 4.36 4.69
C ILE A 349 -1.36 4.61 3.18
N LEU A 350 -0.95 3.61 2.39
CA LEU A 350 -0.98 3.69 0.92
C LEU A 350 -2.38 4.02 0.38
N LEU A 351 -3.46 3.56 1.00
CA LEU A 351 -4.81 3.87 0.54
C LEU A 351 -5.27 5.30 0.91
N ILE A 352 -4.91 5.81 2.09
CA ILE A 352 -5.45 7.10 2.57
C ILE A 352 -4.54 8.31 2.36
N HIS A 353 -3.23 8.10 2.17
CA HIS A 353 -2.24 9.19 2.20
C HIS A 353 -2.56 10.34 1.25
N TRP A 354 -3.15 10.07 0.08
CA TRP A 354 -3.49 11.10 -0.90
C TRP A 354 -4.52 12.10 -0.34
N LEU A 355 -5.57 11.60 0.32
CA LEU A 355 -6.58 12.48 0.93
C LEU A 355 -5.98 13.26 2.09
N ILE A 356 -5.16 12.59 2.91
CA ILE A 356 -4.49 13.26 4.03
C ILE A 356 -3.54 14.36 3.52
N LEU A 357 -2.74 14.07 2.49
CA LEU A 357 -1.80 15.04 1.93
C LEU A 357 -2.54 16.27 1.40
N PHE A 358 -3.43 16.09 0.42
CA PHE A 358 -4.00 17.22 -0.32
C PHE A 358 -5.15 17.91 0.44
N GLU A 359 -6.06 17.15 1.07
CA GLU A 359 -7.23 17.77 1.72
C GLU A 359 -6.97 18.18 3.17
N VAL A 360 -6.06 17.51 3.89
CA VAL A 360 -5.79 17.80 5.31
C VAL A 360 -4.51 18.62 5.48
N VAL A 361 -3.36 18.11 5.03
CA VAL A 361 -2.07 18.74 5.28
C VAL A 361 -1.89 20.01 4.45
N ASP A 362 -2.13 19.92 3.14
CA ASP A 362 -2.01 21.07 2.24
C ASP A 362 -3.16 22.06 2.45
N LYS A 363 -4.40 21.65 2.18
CA LYS A 363 -5.55 22.57 2.18
C LYS A 363 -6.01 23.07 3.56
N GLN A 364 -6.04 22.22 4.60
CA GLN A 364 -6.55 22.63 5.91
C GLN A 364 -5.46 23.19 6.83
N LEU A 365 -4.26 22.58 6.83
CA LEU A 365 -3.14 23.05 7.65
C LEU A 365 -2.28 24.11 6.93
N GLY A 366 -2.39 24.25 5.61
CA GLY A 366 -1.59 25.20 4.83
C GLY A 366 -0.13 24.79 4.68
N ILE A 367 0.18 23.51 4.83
CA ILE A 367 1.56 22.98 4.81
C ILE A 367 1.76 22.14 3.56
N ASN A 368 2.68 22.56 2.70
CA ASN A 368 3.08 21.84 1.49
C ASN A 368 4.61 21.68 1.43
N GLY A 369 5.10 21.03 0.38
CA GLY A 369 6.53 20.74 0.22
C GLY A 369 7.44 21.98 0.14
N LEU A 370 6.87 23.15 -0.14
CA LEU A 370 7.58 24.44 -0.23
C LEU A 370 7.45 25.32 1.02
N SER A 371 6.57 24.98 1.98
CA SER A 371 6.38 25.74 3.22
C SER A 371 7.69 25.86 3.99
N PHE A 372 8.15 27.07 4.32
CA PHE A 372 9.45 27.30 4.97
C PHE A 372 10.66 26.80 4.14
N GLY A 373 10.52 26.77 2.81
CA GLY A 373 11.53 26.26 1.87
C GLY A 373 11.55 24.73 1.79
N ILE A 374 12.21 24.19 0.75
CA ILE A 374 12.19 22.75 0.45
C ILE A 374 12.73 21.88 1.61
N ILE A 375 13.68 22.40 2.39
CA ILE A 375 14.31 21.68 3.51
C ILE A 375 13.37 21.59 4.73
N GLY A 376 12.49 22.58 4.93
CA GLY A 376 11.52 22.59 6.02
C GLY A 376 10.20 21.94 5.63
N GLY A 377 9.62 22.39 4.51
CA GLY A 377 8.28 22.05 4.07
C GLY A 377 8.13 20.60 3.68
N THR A 378 9.09 20.08 2.91
CA THR A 378 9.04 18.69 2.45
C THR A 378 9.06 17.70 3.62
N PRO A 379 10.04 17.72 4.55
CA PRO A 379 10.02 16.82 5.70
C PRO A 379 8.80 17.01 6.60
N LEU A 380 8.36 18.26 6.83
CA LEU A 380 7.20 18.53 7.66
C LEU A 380 5.91 17.96 7.05
N ALA A 381 5.66 18.21 5.76
CA ALA A 381 4.50 17.69 5.04
C ALA A 381 4.51 16.14 5.01
N VAL A 382 5.67 15.51 4.81
CA VAL A 382 5.83 14.06 4.86
C VAL A 382 5.50 13.51 6.25
N LEU A 383 6.06 14.11 7.31
CA LEU A 383 5.85 13.67 8.69
C LEU A 383 4.38 13.83 9.13
N LEU A 384 3.75 14.96 8.81
CA LEU A 384 2.34 15.19 9.11
C LEU A 384 1.44 14.22 8.34
N THR A 385 1.71 14.04 7.05
CA THR A 385 0.94 13.10 6.22
C THR A 385 1.06 11.68 6.74
N LEU A 386 2.28 11.23 7.09
CA LEU A 386 2.51 9.90 7.65
C LEU A 386 1.82 9.72 9.00
N ALA A 387 1.94 10.70 9.91
CA ALA A 387 1.37 10.61 11.25
C ALA A 387 -0.17 10.59 11.21
N ILE A 388 -0.79 11.50 10.46
CA ILE A 388 -2.25 11.59 10.34
C ILE A 388 -2.79 10.35 9.59
N SER A 389 -2.13 9.92 8.52
CA SER A 389 -2.50 8.69 7.80
C SER A 389 -2.41 7.46 8.69
N LEU A 390 -1.39 7.37 9.56
CA LEU A 390 -1.24 6.26 10.49
C LEU A 390 -2.36 6.26 11.54
N VAL A 391 -2.67 7.42 12.13
CA VAL A 391 -3.75 7.56 13.11
C VAL A 391 -5.09 7.19 12.48
N PHE A 392 -5.38 7.73 11.29
CA PHE A 392 -6.58 7.38 10.53
C PHE A 392 -6.65 5.89 10.25
N SER A 393 -5.57 5.31 9.71
CA SER A 393 -5.50 3.89 9.35
C SER A 393 -5.71 3.00 10.58
N PHE A 394 -5.13 3.37 11.72
CA PHE A 394 -5.33 2.65 12.97
C PHE A 394 -6.81 2.61 13.38
N PHE A 395 -7.51 3.74 13.36
CA PHE A 395 -8.93 3.76 13.73
C PHE A 395 -9.80 3.07 12.68
N TYR A 396 -9.60 3.38 11.39
CA TYR A 396 -10.44 2.88 10.32
C TYR A 396 -10.32 1.36 10.16
N ASP A 397 -9.11 0.81 10.22
CA ASP A 397 -8.88 -0.62 10.08
C ASP A 397 -9.44 -1.42 11.25
N ASN A 398 -9.29 -0.88 12.46
CA ASN A 398 -9.79 -1.53 13.68
C ASN A 398 -11.30 -1.34 13.89
N THR A 399 -11.97 -0.51 13.09
CA THR A 399 -13.42 -0.30 13.19
C THR A 399 -14.15 -0.83 11.96
N ILE A 400 -14.09 -0.11 10.85
CA ILE A 400 -14.86 -0.38 9.63
C ILE A 400 -14.33 -1.62 8.92
N VAL A 401 -13.03 -1.67 8.64
CA VAL A 401 -12.42 -2.82 7.94
C VAL A 401 -12.58 -4.09 8.77
N LEU A 402 -12.40 -4.01 10.09
CA LEU A 402 -12.63 -5.12 11.00
C LEU A 402 -14.07 -5.65 10.93
N CYS A 403 -15.07 -4.77 10.94
CA CYS A 403 -16.47 -5.17 10.82
C CYS A 403 -16.78 -5.79 9.45
N MET A 404 -16.27 -5.19 8.38
CA MET A 404 -16.44 -5.71 7.01
C MET A 404 -15.79 -7.09 6.84
N ASP A 405 -14.58 -7.30 7.37
CA ASP A 405 -13.89 -8.59 7.37
C ASP A 405 -14.70 -9.64 8.14
N PHE A 406 -15.23 -9.29 9.32
CA PHE A 406 -16.07 -10.19 10.10
C PHE A 406 -17.37 -10.58 9.36
N ILE A 407 -18.05 -9.61 8.73
CA ILE A 407 -19.27 -9.87 7.94
C ILE A 407 -18.94 -10.80 6.76
N PHE A 408 -17.88 -10.50 6.01
CA PHE A 408 -17.43 -11.32 4.88
C PHE A 408 -17.12 -12.75 5.31
N GLN A 409 -16.33 -12.94 6.36
CA GLN A 409 -15.99 -14.27 6.88
C GLN A 409 -17.23 -15.03 7.35
N SER A 410 -18.17 -14.34 8.00
CA SER A 410 -19.44 -14.91 8.45
C SER A 410 -20.26 -15.40 7.26
N LEU A 411 -20.45 -14.57 6.24
CA LEU A 411 -21.17 -14.92 5.00
C LEU A 411 -20.52 -16.12 4.30
N CYS A 412 -19.20 -16.13 4.15
CA CYS A 412 -18.48 -17.24 3.54
C CYS A 412 -18.49 -18.54 4.37
N SER A 413 -18.93 -18.50 5.64
CA SER A 413 -19.05 -19.67 6.52
C SER A 413 -20.47 -20.24 6.59
N LEU A 414 -21.48 -19.48 6.14
CA LEU A 414 -22.89 -19.90 6.14
C LEU A 414 -23.12 -21.22 5.39
N PRO A 415 -22.59 -21.44 4.17
CA PRO A 415 -22.85 -22.68 3.43
C PRO A 415 -22.32 -23.94 4.13
N ALA A 416 -21.23 -23.80 4.91
CA ALA A 416 -20.66 -24.91 5.68
C ALA A 416 -21.48 -25.22 6.95
N ARG A 417 -22.12 -24.21 7.54
CA ARG A 417 -23.01 -24.40 8.70
C ARG A 417 -24.32 -25.08 8.31
N PHE A 418 -24.90 -24.73 7.16
CA PHE A 418 -26.12 -25.39 6.67
C PHE A 418 -25.88 -26.86 6.28
N LYS A 419 -24.73 -27.20 5.71
CA LYS A 419 -24.35 -28.60 5.43
C LYS A 419 -24.13 -29.47 6.69
N ASN A 420 -23.73 -28.85 7.80
CA ASN A 420 -23.53 -29.57 9.07
C ASN A 420 -24.79 -29.60 9.94
N ALA A 421 -25.80 -28.78 9.65
CA ALA A 421 -27.10 -28.80 10.33
C ALA A 421 -28.11 -29.74 9.65
N SER A 422 -27.79 -30.25 8.45
CA SER A 422 -28.57 -31.25 7.70
C SER A 422 -28.01 -32.67 7.81
N LYS A 423 -27.05 -32.89 8.72
CA LYS A 423 -26.57 -34.19 9.19
C LYS A 423 -26.88 -34.29 10.67
#